data_AF-A0A519K6K4-F1
#
_entry.id   AF-A0A519K6K4-F1
#
_cell.length_a   1.000
_cell.length_b   1.000
_cell.length_c   1.000
_cell.angle_alpha   90.00
_cell.angle_beta   90.00
_cell.angle_gamma   90.00
#
_symmetry.space_group_name_H-M   'P 1'
#
loop_
_entity.id
_entity.type
_entity.pdbx_description
1 polymer ?
#
loop_
_entity_poly.entity_id
_entity_poly.type
_entity_poly.pdbx_seq_one_letter_code
_entity_poly.pdbx_strand_id
1 'polypeptide(L)'
;FNNEDLSAWLAPVLTEAAGEGNVNPATPPTTVAEDFSYLSQAVPGVFYHLGGTPDGVDPAQAAPNHSPAFDVNEKVLPLGVKTHVLSALRFLERP
;
A
#
# COMPACT_ATOMS: atom_id res chain seq x y z
N PHE A 1 6.51 -3.15 12.48
CA PHE A 1 7.20 -2.98 11.19
C PHE A 1 6.78 -4.10 10.25
N ASN A 2 6.86 -3.87 8.94
CA ASN A 2 6.66 -4.94 7.96
C ASN A 2 7.79 -5.95 8.05
N ASN A 3 7.50 -7.21 7.72
CA ASN A 3 8.53 -8.23 7.54
C ASN A 3 9.38 -7.87 6.31
N GLU A 4 10.70 -7.79 6.48
CA GLU A 4 11.63 -7.31 5.44
C GLU A 4 11.63 -8.19 4.19
N ASP A 5 11.78 -9.51 4.34
CA ASP A 5 11.82 -10.46 3.22
C ASP A 5 10.51 -10.48 2.44
N LEU A 6 9.37 -10.50 3.14
CA LEU A 6 8.05 -10.48 2.52
C LEU A 6 7.80 -9.14 1.81
N SER A 7 8.25 -8.02 2.39
CA SER A 7 8.14 -6.69 1.77
C SER A 7 9.00 -6.60 0.51
N ALA A 8 10.23 -7.12 0.54
CA ALA A 8 11.12 -7.16 -0.62
C ALA A 8 10.56 -8.04 -1.75
N TRP A 9 9.96 -9.18 -1.40
CA TRP A 9 9.27 -10.05 -2.35
C TRP A 9 8.01 -9.40 -2.94
N LEU A 10 7.23 -8.68 -2.13
CA LEU A 10 5.98 -8.06 -2.56
C LEU A 10 6.20 -6.86 -3.48
N ALA A 11 7.29 -6.13 -3.31
CA ALA A 11 7.61 -4.93 -4.09
C ALA A 11 7.50 -5.13 -5.63
N PRO A 12 8.14 -6.12 -6.27
CA PRO A 12 8.00 -6.35 -7.71
C PRO A 12 6.57 -6.73 -8.14
N VAL A 13 5.79 -7.41 -7.28
CA VAL A 13 4.37 -7.72 -7.55
C VAL A 13 3.52 -6.44 -7.55
N LEU A 14 3.80 -5.53 -6.62
CA LEU A 14 3.16 -4.21 -6.62
C LEU A 14 3.57 -3.38 -7.84
N THR A 15 4.82 -3.51 -8.31
CA THR A 15 5.28 -2.86 -9.55
C THR A 15 4.56 -3.42 -10.78
N GLU A 16 4.31 -4.74 -10.85
CA GLU A 16 3.47 -5.36 -11.89
C GLU A 16 2.04 -4.77 -11.88
N ALA A 17 1.51 -4.51 -10.69
CA ALA A 17 0.18 -3.93 -10.52
C ALA A 17 0.13 -2.45 -10.91
N ALA A 18 1.02 -1.63 -10.35
CA ALA A 18 1.00 -0.18 -10.40
C ALA A 18 1.79 0.42 -11.58
N GLY A 19 2.68 -0.35 -12.21
CA GLY A 19 3.61 0.12 -13.23
C GLY A 19 4.93 0.64 -12.66
N GLU A 20 5.94 0.68 -13.52
CA GLU A 20 7.29 1.16 -13.19
C GLU A 20 7.27 2.59 -12.63
N GLY A 21 8.03 2.81 -11.55
CA GLY A 21 8.13 4.12 -10.88
C GLY A 21 6.98 4.46 -9.92
N ASN A 22 5.93 3.62 -9.82
CA ASN A 22 4.77 3.90 -8.96
C ASN A 22 4.79 3.18 -7.60
N VAL A 23 5.90 2.52 -7.25
CA VAL A 23 6.10 1.85 -5.96
C VAL A 23 7.30 2.45 -5.25
N ASN A 24 7.11 2.93 -4.02
CA ASN A 24 8.18 3.43 -3.17
C ASN A 24 8.42 2.51 -1.97
N PRO A 25 9.41 1.60 -2.04
CA PRO A 25 9.73 0.69 -0.94
C PRO A 25 10.44 1.38 0.24
N ALA A 26 10.91 2.63 0.07
CA ALA A 26 11.68 3.36 1.06
C ALA A 26 10.85 4.44 1.78
N THR A 27 9.53 4.26 1.87
CA THR A 27 8.65 5.19 2.57
C THR A 27 8.99 5.22 4.06
N PRO A 28 9.18 6.41 4.67
CA PRO A 28 9.51 6.49 6.09
C PRO A 28 8.37 5.97 6.97
N PRO A 29 8.67 5.43 8.17
CA PRO A 29 7.65 5.05 9.13
C PRO A 29 6.74 6.23 9.48
N THR A 30 5.46 5.95 9.68
CA THR A 30 4.47 6.94 10.13
C THR A 30 4.17 6.76 11.60
N THR A 31 3.57 7.78 12.23
CA THR A 31 3.06 7.72 13.61
C THR A 31 1.58 7.32 13.67
N VAL A 32 1.02 6.81 12.57
CA VAL A 32 -0.37 6.31 12.52
C VAL A 32 -0.45 5.03 13.33
N ALA A 33 -1.46 4.95 14.21
CA ALA A 33 -1.77 3.73 14.93
C ALA A 33 -2.67 2.83 14.07
N GLU A 34 -2.32 1.55 13.97
CA GLU A 34 -3.01 0.56 13.14
C GLU A 34 -2.99 -0.81 13.84
N ASP A 35 -4.15 -1.44 13.96
CA ASP A 35 -4.32 -2.70 14.68
C ASP A 35 -3.90 -3.94 13.85
N PHE A 36 -3.71 -3.78 12.53
CA PHE A 36 -3.05 -4.77 11.65
C PHE A 36 -1.70 -5.25 12.22
N SER A 37 -1.05 -4.43 13.03
CA SER A 37 0.18 -4.79 13.75
C SER A 37 0.04 -6.06 14.60
N TYR A 38 -1.14 -6.34 15.16
CA TYR A 38 -1.39 -7.59 15.91
C TYR A 38 -1.36 -8.83 14.99
N LEU A 39 -1.86 -8.73 13.76
CA LEU A 39 -1.74 -9.81 12.78
C LEU A 39 -0.28 -10.03 12.38
N SER A 40 0.46 -8.94 12.18
CA SER A 40 1.88 -8.98 11.80
C SER A 40 2.81 -9.46 12.93
N GLN A 41 2.34 -9.50 14.18
CA GLN A 41 3.04 -10.14 15.29
C GLN A 41 2.92 -11.67 15.27
N ALA A 42 1.83 -12.19 14.69
CA ALA A 42 1.55 -13.63 14.65
C ALA A 42 2.16 -14.32 13.42
N VAL A 43 2.17 -13.64 12.27
CA VAL A 43 2.71 -14.15 11.00
C VAL A 43 3.41 -13.02 10.22
N PRO A 44 4.36 -13.33 9.31
CA PRO A 44 4.95 -12.32 8.44
C PRO A 44 3.87 -11.52 7.69
N GLY A 45 3.85 -10.21 7.93
CA GLY A 45 2.87 -9.29 7.34
C GLY A 45 3.54 -8.09 6.68
N VAL A 46 2.86 -7.55 5.67
CA VAL A 46 3.23 -6.30 5.00
C VAL A 46 1.99 -5.42 4.91
N PHE A 47 2.06 -4.23 5.48
CA PHE A 47 1.10 -3.15 5.33
C PHE A 47 1.70 -2.07 4.42
N TYR A 48 0.96 -1.63 3.40
CA TYR A 48 1.39 -0.57 2.50
C TYR A 48 0.27 0.43 2.26
N HIS A 49 0.63 1.65 1.89
CA HIS A 49 -0.34 2.69 1.58
C HIS A 49 -0.60 2.71 0.07
N LEU A 50 -1.86 2.90 -0.29
CA LEU A 50 -2.29 3.10 -1.68
C LEU A 50 -2.57 4.60 -1.89
N GLY A 51 -1.87 5.22 -2.85
CA GLY A 51 -1.98 6.67 -3.09
C GLY A 51 -3.34 7.04 -3.68
N GLY A 52 -4.18 7.73 -2.91
CA GLY A 52 -5.53 8.15 -3.29
C GLY A 52 -5.72 9.66 -3.44
N THR A 53 -4.65 10.44 -3.54
CA THR A 53 -4.73 11.90 -3.66
C THR A 53 -5.43 12.32 -4.97
N PRO A 54 -6.35 13.31 -4.95
CA PRO A 54 -6.95 13.85 -6.17
C PRO A 54 -5.93 14.37 -7.20
N ASP A 55 -6.26 14.22 -8.48
CA ASP A 55 -5.39 14.65 -9.58
C ASP A 55 -5.06 16.14 -9.49
N GLY A 56 -3.79 16.50 -9.66
CA GLY A 56 -3.33 17.89 -9.62
C GLY A 56 -3.19 18.49 -8.21
N VAL A 57 -3.47 17.72 -7.15
CA VAL A 57 -3.25 18.12 -5.76
C VAL A 57 -1.91 17.55 -5.28
N ASP A 58 -1.08 18.41 -4.67
CA ASP A 58 0.13 17.96 -3.98
C ASP A 58 -0.28 17.08 -2.77
N PRO A 59 0.16 15.81 -2.69
CA PRO A 59 -0.16 14.93 -1.56
C PRO A 59 0.22 15.52 -0.20
N ALA A 60 1.24 16.38 -0.12
CA ALA A 60 1.64 17.05 1.11
C ALA A 60 0.66 18.15 1.57
N GLN A 61 -0.22 18.61 0.68
CA GLN A 61 -1.23 19.64 0.93
C GLN A 61 -2.66 19.06 0.97
N ALA A 62 -2.83 17.78 0.65
CA ALA A 62 -4.13 17.12 0.69
C ALA A 62 -4.66 17.02 2.12
N ALA A 63 -5.98 17.12 2.27
CA ALA A 63 -6.64 16.90 3.56
C ALA A 63 -6.35 15.45 4.04
N PRO A 64 -5.86 15.26 5.27
CA PRO A 64 -5.49 13.94 5.75
C PRO A 64 -6.73 13.09 6.08
N ASN A 65 -6.50 11.79 6.25
CA ASN A 65 -7.48 10.89 6.88
C ASN A 65 -7.99 11.51 8.21
N HIS A 66 -9.27 11.29 8.52
CA HIS A 66 -10.01 11.90 9.65
C HIS A 66 -10.33 13.41 9.53
N SER A 67 -9.94 14.09 8.46
CA SER A 67 -10.42 15.45 8.17
C SER A 67 -11.86 15.44 7.62
N PRO A 68 -12.73 16.42 7.96
CA PRO A 68 -14.03 16.57 7.29
C PRO A 68 -13.90 17.00 5.82
N ALA A 69 -12.72 17.44 5.39
CA ALA A 69 -12.40 17.77 4.01
C ALA A 69 -11.66 16.64 3.28
N PHE A 70 -11.54 15.46 3.90
CA PHE A 70 -10.94 14.30 3.25
C PHE A 70 -11.74 13.93 1.99
N ASP A 71 -11.01 13.71 0.90
CA ASP A 71 -11.56 13.29 -0.38
C ASP A 71 -10.61 12.28 -1.03
N VAL A 72 -11.18 11.26 -1.67
CA VAL A 72 -10.43 10.15 -2.25
C VAL A 72 -10.61 10.13 -3.76
N ASN A 73 -9.50 10.01 -4.48
CA ASN A 73 -9.51 9.79 -5.92
C ASN A 73 -9.98 8.35 -6.22
N GLU A 74 -11.27 8.16 -6.51
CA GLU A 74 -11.86 6.85 -6.78
C GLU A 74 -11.22 6.11 -7.97
N LYS A 75 -10.46 6.80 -8.83
CA LYS A 75 -9.65 6.15 -9.89
C LYS A 75 -8.61 5.17 -9.32
N VAL A 76 -8.30 5.26 -8.03
CA VAL A 76 -7.39 4.35 -7.33
C VAL A 76 -8.01 2.98 -7.03
N LEU A 77 -9.35 2.88 -6.99
CA LEU A 77 -10.03 1.65 -6.57
C LEU A 77 -9.68 0.44 -7.44
N PRO A 78 -9.65 0.53 -8.80
CA PRO A 78 -9.20 -0.58 -9.63
C PRO A 78 -7.74 -0.99 -9.36
N LEU A 79 -6.86 -0.03 -9.05
CA LEU A 79 -5.47 -0.32 -8.69
C LEU A 79 -5.40 -1.10 -7.37
N GLY A 80 -6.17 -0.69 -6.35
CA GLY A 80 -6.23 -1.42 -5.08
C GLY A 80 -6.74 -2.86 -5.22
N VAL A 81 -7.77 -3.07 -6.05
CA VAL A 81 -8.23 -4.44 -6.37
C VAL A 81 -7.12 -5.23 -7.07
N LYS A 82 -6.46 -4.62 -8.07
CA LYS A 82 -5.38 -5.27 -8.82
C LYS A 82 -4.20 -5.65 -7.92
N THR A 83 -3.76 -4.77 -7.01
CA THR A 83 -2.66 -5.06 -6.08
C THR A 83 -3.03 -6.20 -5.15
N HIS A 84 -4.24 -6.22 -4.57
CA HIS A 84 -4.68 -7.32 -3.71
C HIS A 84 -4.75 -8.66 -4.44
N VAL A 85 -5.38 -8.70 -5.62
CA VAL A 85 -5.54 -9.93 -6.41
C VAL A 85 -4.18 -10.47 -6.86
N LEU A 86 -3.32 -9.62 -7.42
CA LEU A 86 -1.98 -10.06 -7.84
C LEU A 86 -1.12 -10.51 -6.67
N SER A 87 -1.19 -9.82 -5.52
CA SER A 87 -0.47 -10.25 -4.31
C SER A 87 -0.87 -11.67 -3.90
N ALA A 88 -2.17 -11.97 -3.88
CA ALA A 88 -2.67 -13.29 -3.53
C ALA A 88 -2.26 -14.36 -4.56
N LEU A 89 -2.45 -14.08 -5.86
CA LEU A 89 -2.09 -15.02 -6.93
C LEU A 89 -0.58 -15.34 -6.92
N ARG A 90 0.27 -14.31 -6.91
CA ARG A 90 1.73 -14.49 -6.89
C ARG A 90 2.21 -15.17 -5.63
N PHE A 91 1.55 -14.95 -4.49
CA PHE A 91 1.86 -15.64 -3.24
C PHE A 91 1.58 -17.15 -3.35
N LEU A 92 0.44 -17.53 -3.94
CA LEU A 92 0.04 -18.93 -4.10
C LEU A 92 0.85 -19.66 -5.19
N GLU A 93 1.46 -18.94 -6.12
CA GLU A 93 2.37 -19.49 -7.13
C GLU A 93 3.80 -19.74 -6.62
N ARG A 94 4.09 -19.37 -5.36
CA ARG A 94 5.41 -19.63 -4.75
C ARG A 94 5.58 -21.14 -4.51
N PRO A 95 6.73 -21.72 -4.87
CA PRO A 95 7.04 -23.11 -4.58
C PRO A 95 7.24 -23.36 -3.08
#